data_AF-A0A1V9YW23-F1
#
_entry.id   AF-A0A1V9YW23-F1
#
_cell.length_a   1.000
_cell.length_b   1.000
_cell.length_c   1.000
_cell.angle_alpha   90.00
_cell.angle_beta   90.00
_cell.angle_gamma   90.00
#
_symmetry.space_group_name_H-M   'P 1'
#
loop_
_entity.id
_entity.type
_entity.pdbx_description
1 polymer ?
#
loop_
_entity_poly.entity_id
_entity_poly.type
_entity_poly.pdbx_seq_one_letter_code
_entity_poly.pdbx_strand_id
1 'polypeptide(L)'
;MMHKSIWLLFFTTSTTFATNILYGSCPINPCVVYSNLTQVNYTTTSVLQIQNANIQSINEFPQNVTQIDLSWNNISSITSYKVPSILSLNLSHNQISTLDTVPVLPTLTSLDLSDNKLTGASLSRLSAFPNLNNISLRNNNIKVIHNPIFPPNLQTLDLSGNPIVQFDISMTMFILLSNVSNLDLGSLSISNCFGTLQMLGHSVVCITDAPLNTAFWSNIYGPVILVFFGVLLLALAYLVMMKCLRGGNDQRNDPLRDTCVSSNYSRIDDDPAEYRISLSFDMDTSQYNQALNQPDVAQYKLHLSDIRKRKLITANSAYTTYAAQHQITNVDIKVLTACNATEDTLLHLRDLVHEITMLARLNHPNIVSLI
;
A
#
# COMPACT_ATOMS: atom_id res chain seq x y z
N MET A 1 18.40 37.76 48.86
CA MET A 1 18.81 38.52 47.67
C MET A 1 19.76 37.66 46.85
N MET A 2 19.30 37.13 45.72
CA MET A 2 20.19 36.55 44.70
C MET A 2 19.66 36.98 43.34
N HIS A 3 20.32 37.97 42.76
CA HIS A 3 20.24 38.27 41.33
C HIS A 3 20.83 37.08 40.57
N LYS A 4 20.09 36.53 39.62
CA LYS A 4 20.66 35.70 38.55
C LYS A 4 20.51 36.46 37.24
N SER A 5 21.66 36.87 36.73
CA SER A 5 21.89 37.56 35.48
C SER A 5 21.30 36.78 34.31
N ILE A 6 20.42 37.43 33.55
CA ILE A 6 19.99 36.95 32.23
C ILE A 6 21.07 37.39 31.24
N TRP A 7 21.78 36.40 30.69
CA TRP A 7 22.67 36.59 29.56
C TRP A 7 21.82 36.84 28.31
N LEU A 8 21.74 38.09 27.86
CA LEU A 8 21.29 38.43 26.52
C LEU A 8 22.42 38.09 25.55
N LEU A 9 22.32 36.94 24.89
CA LEU A 9 23.12 36.59 23.74
C LEU A 9 22.76 37.53 22.58
N PHE A 10 23.58 38.56 22.38
CA PHE A 10 23.66 39.25 21.10
C PHE A 10 24.39 38.32 20.11
N PHE A 11 23.64 37.58 19.29
CA PHE A 11 24.19 37.10 18.03
C PHE A 11 24.29 38.29 17.08
N THR A 12 25.48 38.87 16.99
CA THR A 12 25.86 39.74 15.88
C THR A 12 26.28 38.86 14.71
N THR A 13 25.33 38.46 13.88
CA THR A 13 25.65 38.09 12.49
C THR A 13 25.40 39.30 11.62
N SER A 14 26.52 39.89 11.22
CA SER A 14 26.65 40.85 10.13
C SER A 14 25.83 40.36 8.92
N THR A 15 24.67 40.95 8.68
CA THR A 15 24.19 41.33 7.34
C THR A 15 23.31 42.57 7.49
N THR A 16 23.84 43.72 7.06
CA THR A 16 23.07 44.95 6.92
C THR A 16 22.09 44.77 5.77
N PHE A 17 20.90 44.25 6.06
CA PHE A 17 19.73 44.48 5.24
C PHE A 17 18.87 45.51 5.96
N ALA A 18 18.45 46.54 5.25
CA ALA A 18 17.56 47.56 5.77
C ALA A 18 16.16 46.96 5.95
N THR A 19 15.94 46.26 7.08
CA THR A 19 14.69 45.56 7.35
C THR A 19 14.01 46.14 8.58
N ASN A 20 12.70 46.36 8.47
CA ASN A 20 11.88 46.75 9.60
C ASN A 20 11.40 45.48 10.29
N ILE A 21 11.68 45.35 11.58
CA ILE A 21 11.45 44.13 12.35
C ILE A 21 10.45 44.42 13.46
N LEU A 22 9.41 43.59 13.55
CA LEU A 22 8.47 43.61 14.67
C LEU A 22 9.01 42.76 15.83
N TYR A 23 9.09 43.38 17.01
CA TYR A 23 9.37 42.70 18.27
C TYR A 23 8.13 42.68 19.15
N GLY A 24 7.84 41.52 19.75
CA GLY A 24 6.71 41.34 20.66
C GLY A 24 6.81 42.17 21.94
N SER A 25 8.01 42.65 22.29
CA SER A 25 8.28 43.55 23.40
C SER A 25 9.54 44.37 23.15
N CYS A 26 9.47 45.70 23.21
CA CYS A 26 10.65 46.53 23.50
C CYS A 26 10.23 47.97 23.92
N PRO A 27 10.50 48.44 25.15
CA PRO A 27 10.91 47.71 26.36
C PRO A 27 9.76 46.93 27.02
N ILE A 28 8.53 47.45 26.96
CA ILE A 28 7.33 46.88 27.63
C ILE A 28 6.23 46.57 26.60
N ASN A 29 6.07 47.45 25.62
CA ASN A 29 5.09 47.32 24.55
C ASN A 29 5.75 46.74 23.29
N PRO A 30 5.01 46.11 22.37
CA PRO A 30 5.55 45.76 21.06
C PRO A 30 6.05 46.99 20.34
N CYS A 31 7.13 46.81 19.59
CA CYS A 31 7.76 47.88 18.85
C CYS A 31 8.18 47.40 17.46
N VAL A 32 8.28 48.35 16.53
CA VAL A 32 8.94 48.14 15.26
C VAL A 32 10.29 48.84 15.32
N VAL A 33 11.35 48.07 15.06
CA VAL A 33 12.71 48.59 14.91
C VAL A 33 12.99 48.71 13.42
N TYR A 34 13.28 49.93 12.98
CA TYR A 34 13.62 50.25 11.60
C TYR A 34 15.12 50.10 11.36
N SER A 35 15.51 49.98 10.09
CA SER A 35 16.90 49.82 9.67
C SER A 35 17.86 50.92 10.15
N ASN A 36 17.33 52.12 10.41
CA ASN A 36 18.07 53.26 10.95
C ASN A 36 18.16 53.25 12.50
N LEU A 37 17.81 52.13 13.14
CA LEU A 37 17.74 51.96 14.60
C LEU A 37 16.69 52.87 15.27
N THR A 38 15.79 53.51 14.50
CA THR A 38 14.63 54.16 15.10
C THR A 38 13.66 53.09 15.58
N GLN A 39 13.09 53.32 16.75
CA GLN A 39 12.15 52.41 17.38
C GLN A 39 10.83 53.16 17.59
N VAL A 40 9.74 52.55 17.13
CA VAL A 40 8.39 53.05 17.37
C VAL A 40 7.67 52.05 18.25
N ASN A 41 7.24 52.51 19.42
CA ASN A 41 6.47 51.70 20.37
C ASN A 41 4.99 51.87 20.09
N TYR A 42 4.25 50.77 20.11
CA TYR A 42 2.81 50.75 19.90
C TYR A 42 2.11 50.48 21.22
N THR A 43 1.16 51.32 21.62
CA THR A 43 0.36 51.07 22.83
C THR A 43 -0.54 49.87 22.60
N THR A 44 -0.43 48.85 23.45
CA THR A 44 -1.25 47.65 23.33
C THR A 44 -2.39 47.64 24.34
N THR A 45 -3.59 47.48 23.81
CA THR A 45 -4.72 46.92 24.54
C THR A 45 -4.82 45.43 24.19
N SER A 46 -6.02 44.92 23.90
CA SER A 46 -6.26 43.60 23.30
C SER A 46 -6.02 43.58 21.78
N VAL A 47 -5.93 44.74 21.12
CA VAL A 47 -5.81 44.86 19.66
C VAL A 47 -4.51 45.58 19.29
N LEU A 48 -3.76 45.03 18.34
CA LEU A 48 -2.59 45.65 17.73
C LEU A 48 -2.83 45.79 16.21
N GLN A 49 -2.74 47.02 15.70
CA GLN A 49 -2.88 47.30 14.27
C GLN A 49 -1.63 48.04 13.78
N ILE A 50 -0.87 47.40 12.91
CA ILE A 50 0.33 47.99 12.30
C ILE A 50 0.30 47.68 10.79
N GLN A 51 -0.30 48.58 10.02
CA GLN A 51 -0.39 48.49 8.56
C GLN A 51 0.59 49.48 7.91
N ASN A 52 1.08 49.18 6.71
CA ASN A 52 1.95 50.07 5.92
C ASN A 52 3.25 50.51 6.63
N ALA A 53 3.77 49.69 7.55
CA ALA A 53 5.01 49.96 8.29
C ALA A 53 6.25 49.36 7.62
N ASN A 54 6.09 48.79 6.41
CA ASN A 54 7.16 48.12 5.66
C ASN A 54 7.86 47.01 6.47
N ILE A 55 7.15 46.37 7.41
CA ILE A 55 7.70 45.28 8.22
C ILE A 55 8.07 44.12 7.30
N GLN A 56 9.30 43.61 7.41
CA GLN A 56 9.78 42.49 6.59
C GLN A 56 9.88 41.19 7.39
N SER A 57 10.09 41.28 8.71
CA SER A 57 10.14 40.11 9.57
C SER A 57 9.48 40.37 10.93
N ILE A 58 8.89 39.30 11.47
CA ILE A 58 8.41 39.25 12.84
C ILE A 58 9.40 38.42 13.63
N ASN A 59 10.00 38.97 14.68
CA ASN A 59 10.90 38.22 15.54
C ASN A 59 10.17 37.51 16.70
N GLU A 60 9.10 38.13 17.20
CA GLU A 60 8.25 37.57 18.25
C GLU A 60 6.86 38.23 18.22
N PHE A 61 5.81 37.45 18.48
CA PHE A 61 4.46 38.02 18.66
C PHE A 61 4.26 38.59 20.09
N PRO A 62 3.54 39.71 20.24
CA PRO A 62 3.18 40.24 21.55
C PRO A 62 2.29 39.26 22.32
N GLN A 63 2.58 39.08 23.62
CA GLN A 63 1.91 38.07 24.45
C GLN A 63 0.56 38.53 25.02
N ASN A 64 0.34 39.84 25.12
CA ASN A 64 -0.84 40.43 25.77
C ASN A 64 -1.91 40.90 24.77
N VAL A 65 -1.80 40.50 23.50
CA VAL A 65 -2.68 40.94 22.41
C VAL A 65 -3.44 39.74 21.87
N THR A 66 -4.77 39.89 21.72
CA THR A 66 -5.65 38.84 21.21
C THR A 66 -6.02 39.04 19.75
N GLN A 67 -5.94 40.26 19.23
CA GLN A 67 -6.21 40.57 17.82
C GLN A 67 -5.03 41.33 17.23
N ILE A 68 -4.45 40.78 16.17
CA ILE A 68 -3.28 41.36 15.51
C ILE A 68 -3.61 41.58 14.04
N ASP A 69 -3.49 42.83 13.59
CA ASP A 69 -3.56 43.20 12.19
C ASP A 69 -2.20 43.74 11.73
N LEU A 70 -1.55 42.95 10.89
CA LEU A 70 -0.27 43.25 10.24
C LEU A 70 -0.41 43.26 8.72
N SER A 71 -1.63 43.50 8.23
CA SER A 71 -1.89 43.57 6.80
C SER A 71 -1.13 44.72 6.12
N TRP A 72 -0.94 44.62 4.80
CA TRP A 72 -0.27 45.65 4.01
C TRP A 72 1.16 45.95 4.51
N ASN A 73 1.95 44.90 4.70
CA ASN A 73 3.38 45.00 4.99
C ASN A 73 4.17 44.15 3.99
N ASN A 74 5.46 43.96 4.23
CA ASN A 74 6.34 43.17 3.37
C ASN A 74 6.84 41.90 4.09
N ILE A 75 6.03 41.35 5.00
CA ILE A 75 6.45 40.27 5.89
C ILE A 75 6.69 39.01 5.07
N SER A 76 7.92 38.50 5.09
CA SER A 76 8.30 37.24 4.43
C SER A 76 8.78 36.18 5.42
N SER A 77 9.14 36.58 6.63
CA SER A 77 9.65 35.68 7.68
C SER A 77 8.98 35.96 9.01
N ILE A 78 8.48 34.91 9.65
CA ILE A 78 7.87 34.96 10.97
C ILE A 78 8.65 34.01 11.85
N THR A 79 9.24 34.51 12.92
CA THR A 79 9.78 33.70 14.01
C THR A 79 9.03 34.05 15.28
N SER A 80 8.72 33.06 16.10
CA SER A 80 8.19 33.29 17.44
C SER A 80 8.41 32.03 18.26
N TYR A 81 9.18 32.16 19.34
CA TYR A 81 9.49 31.04 20.23
C TYR A 81 8.42 30.82 21.30
N LYS A 82 7.69 31.89 21.63
CA LYS A 82 6.56 31.82 22.55
C LYS A 82 5.27 31.54 21.78
N VAL A 83 4.34 30.89 22.47
CA VAL A 83 2.98 30.61 21.99
C VAL A 83 2.07 31.74 22.48
N PRO A 84 1.80 32.76 21.66
CA PRO A 84 0.92 33.85 22.07
C PRO A 84 -0.54 33.39 22.07
N SER A 85 -1.37 34.01 22.92
CA SER A 85 -2.80 33.74 23.01
C SER A 85 -3.62 34.61 22.05
N ILE A 86 -3.29 34.52 20.75
CA ILE A 86 -3.97 35.28 19.68
C ILE A 86 -5.26 34.55 19.30
N LEU A 87 -6.35 35.30 19.15
CA LEU A 87 -7.65 34.84 18.66
C LEU A 87 -7.83 35.15 17.16
N SER A 88 -7.40 36.34 16.73
CA SER A 88 -7.51 36.78 15.34
C SER A 88 -6.17 37.33 14.83
N LEU A 89 -5.72 36.82 13.67
CA LEU A 89 -4.48 37.24 13.04
C LEU A 89 -4.73 37.57 11.56
N ASN A 90 -4.53 38.84 11.20
CA ASN A 90 -4.55 39.29 9.82
C ASN A 90 -3.12 39.54 9.33
N LEU A 91 -2.70 38.73 8.35
CA LEU A 91 -1.42 38.81 7.65
C LEU A 91 -1.63 39.00 6.14
N SER A 92 -2.80 39.47 5.72
CA SER A 92 -3.11 39.71 4.30
C SER A 92 -2.18 40.75 3.67
N HIS A 93 -2.02 40.72 2.35
CA HIS A 93 -1.17 41.67 1.61
C HIS A 93 0.27 41.72 2.16
N ASN A 94 0.92 40.55 2.23
CA ASN A 94 2.30 40.38 2.67
C ASN A 94 3.09 39.52 1.67
N GLN A 95 4.27 39.04 2.05
CA GLN A 95 5.18 38.28 1.19
C GLN A 95 5.43 36.86 1.74
N ILE A 96 4.46 36.30 2.47
CA ILE A 96 4.60 35.00 3.15
C ILE A 96 4.50 33.87 2.11
N SER A 97 5.53 33.03 2.05
CA SER A 97 5.58 31.89 1.13
C SER A 97 5.44 30.52 1.81
N THR A 98 5.59 30.46 3.14
CA THR A 98 5.42 29.23 3.93
C THR A 98 4.87 29.55 5.33
N LEU A 99 4.17 28.57 5.92
CA LEU A 99 3.69 28.59 7.30
C LEU A 99 4.58 27.77 8.25
N ASP A 100 5.70 27.23 7.78
CA ASP A 100 6.56 26.35 8.58
C ASP A 100 7.14 27.05 9.81
N THR A 101 7.48 28.33 9.67
CA THR A 101 8.09 29.14 10.73
C THR A 101 7.06 29.81 11.65
N VAL A 102 5.77 29.74 11.29
CA VAL A 102 4.70 30.24 12.15
C VAL A 102 4.57 29.30 13.35
N PRO A 103 4.55 29.81 14.59
CA PRO A 103 4.37 28.98 15.78
C PRO A 103 3.01 28.30 15.76
N VAL A 104 2.86 27.23 16.53
CA VAL A 104 1.56 26.65 16.86
C VAL A 104 0.76 27.72 17.61
N LEU A 105 -0.42 28.09 17.11
CA LEU A 105 -1.31 29.08 17.73
C LEU A 105 -2.62 28.38 18.15
N PRO A 106 -2.66 27.75 19.33
CA PRO A 106 -3.77 26.89 19.71
C PRO A 106 -5.07 27.67 19.97
N THR A 107 -5.01 28.96 20.31
CA THR A 107 -6.21 29.78 20.57
C THR A 107 -6.73 30.48 19.33
N LEU A 108 -6.04 30.38 18.19
CA LEU A 108 -6.39 31.12 16.98
C LEU A 108 -7.68 30.60 16.37
N THR A 109 -8.65 31.50 16.16
CA THR A 109 -9.97 31.18 15.57
C THR A 109 -10.15 31.79 14.18
N SER A 110 -9.46 32.88 13.88
CA SER A 110 -9.50 33.55 12.58
C SER A 110 -8.09 33.85 12.06
N LEU A 111 -7.81 33.44 10.82
CA LEU A 111 -6.55 33.66 10.14
C LEU A 111 -6.80 34.16 8.70
N ASP A 112 -6.31 35.35 8.42
CA ASP A 112 -6.32 35.90 7.06
C ASP A 112 -4.89 35.93 6.51
N LEU A 113 -4.68 35.17 5.44
CA LEU A 113 -3.43 35.07 4.67
C LEU A 113 -3.66 35.40 3.19
N SER A 114 -4.73 36.15 2.89
CA SER A 114 -5.01 36.58 1.52
C SER A 114 -3.88 37.42 0.92
N ASP A 115 -3.73 37.39 -0.40
CA ASP A 115 -2.77 38.23 -1.12
C ASP A 115 -1.32 38.05 -0.60
N ASN A 116 -0.89 36.78 -0.53
CA ASN A 116 0.45 36.35 -0.15
C ASN A 116 1.06 35.46 -1.25
N LYS A 117 2.14 34.72 -0.93
CA LYS A 117 2.87 33.86 -1.86
C LYS A 117 2.81 32.39 -1.48
N LEU A 118 1.78 31.98 -0.73
CA LEU A 118 1.64 30.61 -0.24
C LEU A 118 1.46 29.64 -1.40
N THR A 119 1.95 28.42 -1.19
CA THR A 119 1.77 27.29 -2.10
C THR A 119 1.01 26.18 -1.39
N GLY A 120 0.54 25.18 -2.14
CA GLY A 120 -0.23 24.08 -1.56
C GLY A 120 0.48 23.29 -0.46
N ALA A 121 1.83 23.27 -0.46
CA ALA A 121 2.62 22.64 0.60
C ALA A 121 2.33 23.26 1.98
N SER A 122 2.02 24.55 2.04
CA SER A 122 1.74 25.27 3.28
C SER A 122 0.46 24.81 3.98
N LEU A 123 -0.48 24.19 3.24
CA LEU A 123 -1.75 23.73 3.82
C LEU A 123 -1.55 22.55 4.80
N SER A 124 -0.46 21.81 4.69
CA SER A 124 -0.11 20.73 5.64
C SER A 124 0.03 21.25 7.09
N ARG A 125 0.46 22.51 7.24
CA ARG A 125 0.64 23.19 8.53
C ARG A 125 -0.66 23.72 9.14
N LEU A 126 -1.79 23.69 8.43
CA LEU A 126 -3.07 24.14 8.99
C LEU A 126 -3.51 23.32 10.21
N SER A 127 -3.05 22.06 10.31
CA SER A 127 -3.22 21.20 11.48
C SER A 127 -2.59 21.77 12.77
N ALA A 128 -1.66 22.72 12.66
CA ALA A 128 -1.06 23.42 13.81
C ALA A 128 -2.01 24.44 14.47
N PHE A 129 -3.21 24.65 13.90
CA PHE A 129 -4.19 25.61 14.38
C PHE A 129 -5.53 24.92 14.63
N PRO A 130 -5.64 24.12 15.72
CA PRO A 130 -6.76 23.19 15.93
C PRO A 130 -8.12 23.87 16.14
N ASN A 131 -8.13 25.14 16.56
CA ASN A 131 -9.35 25.91 16.85
C ASN A 131 -9.70 26.93 15.76
N LEU A 132 -9.04 26.86 14.59
CA LEU A 132 -9.37 27.74 13.47
C LEU A 132 -10.75 27.41 12.91
N ASN A 133 -11.57 28.45 12.79
CA ASN A 133 -12.90 28.39 12.22
C ASN A 133 -12.99 29.21 10.93
N ASN A 134 -12.17 30.25 10.78
CA ASN A 134 -12.17 31.16 9.64
C ASN A 134 -10.78 31.24 9.03
N ILE A 135 -10.65 30.85 7.77
CA ILE A 135 -9.40 30.86 7.02
C ILE A 135 -9.62 31.52 5.66
N SER A 136 -8.84 32.55 5.37
CA SER A 136 -8.71 33.11 4.02
C SER A 136 -7.32 32.85 3.47
N LEU A 137 -7.26 32.15 2.33
CA LEU A 137 -6.06 31.87 1.54
C LEU A 137 -6.22 32.43 0.11
N ARG A 138 -7.15 33.38 -0.06
CA ARG A 138 -7.46 34.02 -1.33
C ARG A 138 -6.22 34.63 -1.99
N ASN A 139 -6.18 34.66 -3.32
CA ASN A 139 -5.12 35.33 -4.10
C ASN A 139 -3.70 34.92 -3.67
N ASN A 140 -3.45 33.62 -3.54
CA ASN A 140 -2.11 33.06 -3.32
C ASN A 140 -1.62 32.33 -4.59
N ASN A 141 -0.53 31.58 -4.48
CA ASN A 141 0.03 30.78 -5.57
C ASN A 141 -0.21 29.27 -5.35
N ILE A 142 -1.38 28.91 -4.84
CA ILE A 142 -1.74 27.52 -4.58
C ILE A 142 -2.14 26.86 -5.90
N LYS A 143 -1.28 25.95 -6.38
CA LYS A 143 -1.50 25.19 -7.62
C LYS A 143 -1.98 23.77 -7.37
N VAL A 144 -1.38 23.09 -6.40
CA VAL A 144 -1.61 21.68 -6.11
C VAL A 144 -1.89 21.52 -4.64
N ILE A 145 -3.06 21.02 -4.30
CA ILE A 145 -3.44 20.66 -2.93
C ILE A 145 -3.43 19.14 -2.85
N HIS A 146 -2.63 18.58 -1.94
CA HIS A 146 -2.49 17.13 -1.79
C HIS A 146 -2.77 16.69 -0.35
N ASN A 147 -3.95 16.13 -0.12
CA ASN A 147 -4.43 15.57 1.14
C ASN A 147 -4.13 16.45 2.37
N PRO A 148 -4.54 17.74 2.37
CA PRO A 148 -4.39 18.60 3.53
C PRO A 148 -5.26 18.12 4.69
N ILE A 149 -4.84 18.43 5.91
CA ILE A 149 -5.64 18.22 7.12
C ILE A 149 -6.16 19.57 7.57
N PHE A 150 -7.43 19.84 7.31
CA PHE A 150 -8.10 21.06 7.74
C PHE A 150 -8.52 20.99 9.21
N PRO A 151 -8.60 22.13 9.92
CA PRO A 151 -9.11 22.18 11.29
C PRO A 151 -10.54 21.63 11.40
N PRO A 152 -10.89 20.91 12.48
CA PRO A 152 -12.16 20.21 12.61
C PRO A 152 -13.39 21.13 12.71
N ASN A 153 -13.21 22.35 13.20
CA ASN A 153 -14.31 23.31 13.45
C ASN A 153 -14.41 24.39 12.36
N LEU A 154 -13.87 24.12 11.16
CA LEU A 154 -13.83 25.09 10.07
C LEU A 154 -15.26 25.49 9.63
N GLN A 155 -15.53 26.79 9.59
CA GLN A 155 -16.80 27.39 9.18
C GLN A 155 -16.68 28.21 7.90
N THR A 156 -15.51 28.81 7.67
CA THR A 156 -15.22 29.61 6.47
C THR A 156 -13.87 29.24 5.91
N LEU A 157 -13.84 28.92 4.62
CA LEU A 157 -12.63 28.67 3.84
C LEU A 157 -12.73 29.40 2.49
N ASP A 158 -11.83 30.34 2.26
CA ASP A 158 -11.69 31.01 0.97
C ASP A 158 -10.35 30.63 0.31
N LEU A 159 -10.43 29.94 -0.83
CA LEU A 159 -9.32 29.56 -1.70
C LEU A 159 -9.42 30.26 -3.07
N SER A 160 -10.34 31.21 -3.24
CA SER A 160 -10.57 31.92 -4.50
C SER A 160 -9.33 32.67 -4.99
N GLY A 161 -9.25 32.92 -6.29
CA GLY A 161 -8.10 33.63 -6.88
C GLY A 161 -6.77 32.86 -6.84
N ASN A 162 -6.79 31.56 -6.55
CA ASN A 162 -5.63 30.69 -6.68
C ASN A 162 -5.65 29.89 -8.00
N PRO A 163 -4.50 29.67 -8.65
CA PRO A 163 -4.40 28.88 -9.88
C PRO A 163 -4.41 27.36 -9.61
N ILE A 164 -5.45 26.85 -8.94
CA ILE A 164 -5.55 25.46 -8.51
C ILE A 164 -5.85 24.54 -9.70
N VAL A 165 -4.90 23.64 -9.99
CA VAL A 165 -4.98 22.63 -11.07
C VAL A 165 -5.19 21.20 -10.55
N GLN A 166 -4.98 20.99 -9.25
CA GLN A 166 -5.15 19.70 -8.60
C GLN A 166 -5.59 19.92 -7.15
N PHE A 167 -6.67 19.24 -6.75
CA PHE A 167 -7.21 19.32 -5.40
C PHE A 167 -7.60 17.92 -4.93
N ASP A 168 -6.64 17.26 -4.30
CA ASP A 168 -6.79 15.94 -3.72
C ASP A 168 -7.10 16.04 -2.23
N ILE A 169 -8.16 15.38 -1.80
CA ILE A 169 -8.55 15.28 -0.39
C ILE A 169 -8.95 13.84 -0.03
N SER A 170 -8.96 13.55 1.26
CA SER A 170 -9.57 12.34 1.79
C SER A 170 -11.09 12.50 1.90
N MET A 171 -11.81 11.38 2.01
CA MET A 171 -13.25 11.32 2.21
C MET A 171 -13.65 12.01 3.52
N THR A 172 -12.81 11.91 4.55
CA THR A 172 -13.00 12.61 5.83
C THR A 172 -12.96 14.13 5.66
N MET A 173 -12.00 14.64 4.88
CA MET A 173 -11.91 16.08 4.60
C MET A 173 -13.01 16.54 3.66
N PHE A 174 -13.43 15.70 2.70
CA PHE A 174 -14.59 15.99 1.86
C PHE A 174 -15.87 16.19 2.69
N ILE A 175 -16.14 15.30 3.65
CA ILE A 175 -17.32 15.42 4.54
C ILE A 175 -17.21 16.69 5.40
N LEU A 176 -16.03 16.99 5.94
CA LEU A 176 -15.79 18.20 6.71
C LEU A 176 -16.06 19.45 5.87
N LEU A 177 -15.45 19.56 4.69
CA LEU A 177 -15.61 20.70 3.79
C LEU A 177 -17.03 20.83 3.25
N SER A 178 -17.76 19.73 3.11
CA SER A 178 -19.18 19.76 2.69
C SER A 178 -20.10 20.39 3.73
N ASN A 179 -19.69 20.41 4.99
CA ASN A 179 -20.44 21.02 6.10
C ASN A 179 -19.98 22.45 6.43
N VAL A 180 -18.95 22.95 5.75
CA VAL A 180 -18.46 24.33 5.91
C VAL A 180 -19.53 25.30 5.42
N SER A 181 -19.86 26.32 6.22
CA SER A 181 -20.94 27.26 5.90
C SER A 181 -20.59 28.17 4.73
N ASN A 182 -19.35 28.67 4.69
CA ASN A 182 -18.87 29.57 3.64
C ASN A 182 -17.63 28.96 2.98
N LEU A 183 -17.85 28.20 1.92
CA LEU A 183 -16.78 27.58 1.14
C LEU A 183 -16.67 28.27 -0.22
N ASP A 184 -15.58 28.99 -0.44
CA ASP A 184 -15.24 29.55 -1.75
C ASP A 184 -13.97 28.86 -2.28
N LEU A 185 -14.12 28.11 -3.37
CA LEU A 185 -13.02 27.42 -4.04
C LEU A 185 -12.55 28.16 -5.30
N GLY A 186 -13.22 29.26 -5.66
CA GLY A 186 -13.01 29.94 -6.93
C GLY A 186 -13.28 29.04 -8.14
N SER A 187 -12.63 29.37 -9.26
CA SER A 187 -12.68 28.57 -10.48
C SER A 187 -11.56 27.53 -10.48
N LEU A 188 -11.89 26.28 -10.10
CA LEU A 188 -10.95 25.18 -10.17
C LEU A 188 -10.83 24.64 -11.60
N SER A 189 -9.61 24.38 -12.06
CA SER A 189 -9.35 23.72 -13.35
C SER A 189 -8.63 22.39 -13.12
N ILE A 190 -9.34 21.40 -12.59
CA ILE A 190 -8.73 20.11 -12.26
C ILE A 190 -8.39 19.34 -13.54
N SER A 191 -7.09 19.14 -13.80
CA SER A 191 -6.62 18.35 -14.94
C SER A 191 -6.27 16.91 -14.57
N ASN A 192 -5.82 16.69 -13.33
CA ASN A 192 -5.27 15.41 -12.87
C ASN A 192 -5.98 14.98 -11.59
N CYS A 193 -6.68 13.85 -11.63
CA CYS A 193 -7.28 13.20 -10.46
C CYS A 193 -7.05 11.69 -10.55
N PHE A 194 -6.40 11.11 -9.55
CA PHE A 194 -6.17 9.66 -9.44
C PHE A 194 -7.30 8.92 -8.71
N GLY A 195 -8.18 9.67 -8.05
CA GLY A 195 -9.29 9.14 -7.26
C GLY A 195 -10.64 9.36 -7.93
N THR A 196 -11.69 9.57 -7.11
CA THR A 196 -13.04 9.85 -7.60
C THR A 196 -13.29 11.36 -7.61
N LEU A 197 -13.72 11.90 -8.74
CA LEU A 197 -14.16 13.29 -8.84
C LEU A 197 -15.54 13.45 -8.19
N GLN A 198 -15.66 14.37 -7.23
CA GLN A 198 -16.91 14.67 -6.56
C GLN A 198 -17.16 16.18 -6.52
N MET A 199 -18.44 16.56 -6.61
CA MET A 199 -18.84 17.96 -6.51
C MET A 199 -18.83 18.41 -5.04
N LEU A 200 -18.17 19.52 -4.77
CA LEU A 200 -18.08 20.19 -3.48
C LEU A 200 -18.50 21.65 -3.68
N GLY A 201 -19.74 21.97 -3.28
CA GLY A 201 -20.36 23.25 -3.59
C GLY A 201 -20.53 23.46 -5.10
N HIS A 202 -19.93 24.52 -5.64
CA HIS A 202 -19.96 24.85 -7.08
C HIS A 202 -18.71 24.39 -7.84
N SER A 203 -17.86 23.58 -7.21
CA SER A 203 -16.58 23.14 -7.74
C SER A 203 -16.45 21.63 -7.67
N VAL A 204 -15.50 21.06 -8.42
CA VAL A 204 -15.19 19.62 -8.37
C VAL A 204 -13.88 19.43 -7.62
N VAL A 205 -13.78 18.38 -6.82
CA VAL A 205 -12.56 17.98 -6.08
C VAL A 205 -12.27 16.49 -6.30
N CYS A 206 -11.03 16.07 -6.07
CA CYS A 206 -10.60 14.67 -6.21
C CYS A 206 -10.52 13.98 -4.85
N ILE A 207 -11.23 12.87 -4.68
CA ILE A 207 -11.19 12.06 -3.45
C ILE A 207 -10.28 10.86 -3.66
N THR A 208 -9.15 10.83 -2.95
CA THR A 208 -8.08 9.84 -3.18
C THR A 208 -8.28 8.50 -2.47
N ASP A 209 -9.02 8.49 -1.37
CA ASP A 209 -9.32 7.32 -0.53
C ASP A 209 -10.81 6.94 -0.59
N ALA A 210 -11.49 7.32 -1.67
CA ALA A 210 -12.87 6.95 -1.89
C ALA A 210 -12.99 5.41 -1.75
N PRO A 211 -13.90 4.91 -0.91
CA PRO A 211 -14.03 3.47 -0.72
C PRO A 211 -14.25 2.85 -2.10
N LEU A 212 -13.38 1.91 -2.48
CA LEU A 212 -13.61 1.03 -3.63
C LEU A 212 -15.05 0.57 -3.49
N ASN A 213 -15.89 0.98 -4.43
CA ASN A 213 -17.32 0.72 -4.36
C ASN A 213 -17.53 -0.80 -4.37
N THR A 214 -17.60 -1.42 -3.20
CA THR A 214 -17.90 -2.84 -3.03
C THR A 214 -19.34 -3.13 -3.49
N ALA A 215 -20.17 -2.09 -3.67
CA ALA A 215 -21.48 -2.20 -4.30
C ALA A 215 -21.42 -2.35 -5.83
N PHE A 216 -20.32 -2.02 -6.51
CA PHE A 216 -20.13 -2.43 -7.91
C PHE A 216 -19.85 -3.93 -8.01
N TRP A 217 -19.14 -4.51 -7.04
CA TRP A 217 -18.85 -5.94 -7.00
C TRP A 217 -20.06 -6.78 -6.57
N SER A 218 -20.98 -6.25 -5.76
CA SER A 218 -22.18 -6.99 -5.33
C SER A 218 -23.34 -6.95 -6.33
N ASN A 219 -23.51 -5.86 -7.09
CA ASN A 219 -24.70 -5.69 -7.94
C ASN A 219 -24.60 -6.30 -9.34
N ILE A 220 -23.40 -6.39 -9.93
CA ILE A 220 -23.23 -6.95 -11.29
C ILE A 220 -22.77 -8.40 -11.22
N TYR A 221 -21.79 -8.72 -10.37
CA TYR A 221 -21.25 -10.07 -10.30
C TYR A 221 -22.17 -11.03 -9.55
N GLY A 222 -22.95 -10.56 -8.56
CA GLY A 222 -23.92 -11.41 -7.85
C GLY A 222 -24.91 -12.09 -8.81
N PRO A 223 -25.67 -11.33 -9.61
CA PRO A 223 -26.59 -11.89 -10.60
C PRO A 223 -25.89 -12.70 -11.69
N VAL A 224 -24.73 -12.24 -12.18
CA VAL A 224 -23.99 -12.95 -13.24
C VAL A 224 -23.46 -14.29 -12.75
N ILE A 225 -22.95 -14.37 -11.52
CA ILE A 225 -22.49 -15.60 -10.88
C ILE A 225 -23.67 -16.55 -10.65
N LEU A 226 -24.81 -16.06 -10.16
CA LEU A 226 -26.02 -16.88 -9.97
C LEU A 226 -26.57 -17.43 -11.29
N VAL A 227 -26.57 -16.64 -12.36
CA VAL A 227 -26.96 -17.10 -13.70
C VAL A 227 -25.96 -18.14 -14.21
N PHE A 228 -24.65 -17.92 -14.05
CA PHE A 228 -23.63 -18.87 -14.49
C PHE A 228 -23.71 -20.20 -13.73
N PHE A 229 -23.89 -20.17 -12.41
CA PHE A 229 -24.10 -21.38 -11.60
C PHE A 229 -25.45 -22.05 -11.90
N GLY A 230 -26.51 -21.28 -12.17
CA GLY A 230 -27.81 -21.80 -12.57
C GLY A 230 -27.74 -22.52 -13.93
N VAL A 231 -27.08 -21.92 -14.92
CA VAL A 231 -26.85 -22.53 -16.24
C VAL A 231 -25.96 -23.77 -16.12
N LEU A 232 -24.92 -23.74 -15.28
CA LEU A 232 -24.06 -24.90 -15.01
C LEU A 232 -24.84 -26.06 -14.36
N LEU A 233 -25.70 -25.77 -13.38
CA LEU A 233 -26.56 -26.77 -12.74
C LEU A 233 -27.59 -27.35 -13.71
N LEU A 234 -28.20 -26.52 -14.56
CA LEU A 234 -29.11 -26.99 -15.61
C LEU A 234 -28.38 -27.84 -16.65
N ALA A 235 -27.17 -27.46 -17.04
CA ALA A 235 -26.34 -28.25 -17.94
C ALA A 235 -25.93 -29.60 -17.33
N LEU A 236 -25.56 -29.62 -16.04
CA LEU A 236 -25.27 -30.86 -15.31
C LEU A 236 -26.52 -31.74 -15.18
N ALA A 237 -27.67 -31.17 -14.83
CA ALA A 237 -28.94 -31.89 -14.76
C ALA A 237 -29.33 -32.46 -16.14
N TYR A 238 -29.14 -31.70 -17.21
CA TYR A 238 -29.35 -32.15 -18.58
C TYR A 238 -28.41 -33.30 -18.96
N LEU A 239 -27.12 -33.22 -18.60
CA LEU A 239 -26.16 -34.30 -18.84
C LEU A 239 -26.50 -35.58 -18.05
N VAL A 240 -26.98 -35.44 -16.81
CA VAL A 240 -27.46 -36.56 -16.00
C VAL A 240 -28.73 -37.17 -16.61
N MET A 241 -29.70 -36.34 -17.02
CA MET A 241 -30.92 -36.79 -17.69
C MET A 241 -30.60 -37.51 -19.00
N MET A 242 -29.68 -36.97 -19.81
CA MET A 242 -29.19 -37.61 -21.04
C MET A 242 -28.48 -38.93 -20.78
N LYS A 243 -27.74 -39.07 -19.66
CA LYS A 243 -27.17 -40.35 -19.21
C LYS A 243 -28.26 -41.35 -18.77
N CYS A 244 -29.29 -40.89 -18.06
CA CYS A 244 -30.42 -41.74 -17.67
C CYS A 244 -31.28 -42.17 -18.87
N LEU A 245 -31.49 -41.30 -19.85
CA LEU A 245 -32.22 -41.62 -21.10
C LEU A 245 -31.41 -42.50 -22.06
N ARG A 246 -30.08 -42.41 -22.04
CA ARG A 246 -29.17 -43.34 -22.72
C ARG A 246 -28.89 -44.62 -21.92
N GLY A 247 -29.44 -44.73 -20.71
CA GLY A 247 -29.36 -45.92 -19.86
C GLY A 247 -30.36 -47.00 -20.28
N GLY A 248 -30.28 -47.42 -21.54
CA GLY A 248 -30.98 -48.58 -22.08
C GLY A 248 -30.00 -49.38 -22.92
N ASN A 249 -29.51 -50.48 -22.35
CA ASN A 249 -28.65 -51.51 -22.95
C ASN A 249 -27.43 -51.02 -23.74
N ASP A 250 -26.25 -51.10 -23.12
CA ASP A 250 -25.21 -51.94 -23.70
C ASP A 250 -24.10 -52.24 -22.70
N GLN A 251 -23.83 -53.55 -22.55
CA GLN A 251 -22.56 -54.05 -22.03
C GLN A 251 -21.48 -53.66 -23.03
N ARG A 252 -20.58 -52.76 -22.63
CA ARG A 252 -19.19 -52.71 -23.09
C ARG A 252 -18.38 -51.89 -22.09
N ASN A 253 -17.41 -52.57 -21.50
CA ASN A 253 -16.36 -51.95 -20.70
C ASN A 253 -15.61 -50.95 -21.56
N ASP A 254 -15.63 -49.68 -21.17
CA ASP A 254 -14.58 -48.71 -21.47
C ASP A 254 -14.55 -47.70 -20.31
N PRO A 255 -13.72 -47.91 -19.27
CA PRO A 255 -13.19 -46.79 -18.50
C PRO A 255 -12.08 -46.12 -19.34
N LEU A 256 -11.53 -45.00 -18.84
CA LEU A 256 -10.35 -44.29 -19.38
C LEU A 256 -10.67 -43.01 -20.17
N ARG A 257 -11.58 -42.21 -19.63
CA ARG A 257 -11.11 -40.89 -19.16
C ARG A 257 -10.41 -41.13 -17.84
N ASP A 258 -9.18 -40.65 -17.69
CA ASP A 258 -8.81 -39.72 -16.62
C ASP A 258 -7.29 -39.52 -16.55
N THR A 259 -6.92 -38.24 -16.43
CA THR A 259 -5.67 -37.69 -15.91
C THR A 259 -4.97 -38.60 -14.90
N CYS A 260 -3.63 -38.66 -14.93
CA CYS A 260 -2.79 -39.33 -13.93
C CYS A 260 -3.22 -38.90 -12.52
N VAL A 261 -4.02 -39.73 -11.85
CA VAL A 261 -4.52 -39.44 -10.52
C VAL A 261 -3.39 -39.73 -9.54
N SER A 262 -2.68 -38.70 -9.12
CA SER A 262 -1.94 -38.75 -7.85
C SER A 262 -2.94 -38.54 -6.71
N SER A 263 -3.72 -39.56 -6.36
CA SER A 263 -4.61 -39.51 -5.19
C SER A 263 -4.02 -40.31 -4.03
N ASN A 264 -3.95 -39.60 -2.90
CA ASN A 264 -3.95 -40.09 -1.53
C ASN A 264 -2.69 -40.76 -0.99
N TYR A 265 -1.86 -39.87 -0.41
CA TYR A 265 -1.17 -40.10 0.84
C TYR A 265 -2.14 -40.61 1.92
N SER A 266 -2.19 -41.93 2.16
CA SER A 266 -2.66 -42.46 3.43
C SER A 266 -1.48 -42.48 4.39
N ARG A 267 -1.48 -41.55 5.35
CA ARG A 267 -0.80 -41.74 6.63
C ARG A 267 -1.53 -42.90 7.33
N ILE A 268 -1.01 -44.13 7.26
CA ILE A 268 -1.30 -45.24 8.19
C ILE A 268 -0.21 -46.30 7.97
N ASP A 269 0.59 -46.45 9.02
CA ASP A 269 1.23 -47.64 9.60
C ASP A 269 2.24 -48.55 8.86
N ASP A 270 3.22 -48.94 9.67
CA ASP A 270 4.38 -49.82 9.45
C ASP A 270 3.98 -51.28 9.14
N ASP A 271 3.37 -51.55 8.00
CA ASP A 271 3.31 -52.92 7.45
C ASP A 271 3.83 -52.96 6.01
N PRO A 272 4.65 -53.98 5.65
CA PRO A 272 5.12 -54.16 4.29
C PRO A 272 3.98 -54.72 3.46
N ALA A 273 3.01 -53.86 3.13
CA ALA A 273 1.99 -54.20 2.15
C ALA A 273 2.70 -54.58 0.85
N GLU A 274 2.50 -55.84 0.45
CA GLU A 274 3.00 -56.44 -0.78
C GLU A 274 2.89 -55.42 -1.92
N TYR A 275 4.02 -55.13 -2.56
CA TYR A 275 4.06 -54.39 -3.82
C TYR A 275 3.43 -55.24 -4.93
N ARG A 276 2.12 -55.42 -4.87
CA ARG A 276 1.33 -55.59 -6.07
C ARG A 276 0.77 -54.22 -6.38
N ILE A 277 1.54 -53.46 -7.16
CA ILE A 277 0.84 -52.64 -8.15
C ILE A 277 0.09 -53.68 -8.97
N SER A 278 -1.21 -53.85 -8.68
CA SER A 278 -2.13 -54.50 -9.58
C SER A 278 -2.19 -53.62 -10.82
N LEU A 279 -1.18 -53.75 -11.68
CA LEU A 279 -1.27 -53.38 -13.07
C LEU A 279 -2.37 -54.31 -13.59
N SER A 280 -3.60 -53.84 -13.56
CA SER A 280 -4.76 -54.55 -14.11
C SER A 280 -4.75 -54.49 -15.65
N PHE A 281 -3.55 -54.58 -16.24
CA PHE A 281 -3.31 -54.49 -17.65
C PHE A 281 -2.20 -55.47 -18.00
N ASP A 282 -2.53 -56.51 -18.76
CA ASP A 282 -1.55 -57.40 -19.37
C ASP A 282 -0.76 -56.60 -20.42
N MET A 283 0.30 -55.94 -19.99
CA MET A 283 1.23 -55.22 -20.87
C MET A 283 2.39 -56.14 -21.23
N ASP A 284 2.69 -56.24 -22.52
CA ASP A 284 3.86 -56.99 -22.99
C ASP A 284 5.15 -56.27 -22.60
N THR A 285 5.78 -56.73 -21.52
CA THR A 285 7.04 -56.21 -20.98
C THR A 285 8.25 -57.05 -21.42
N SER A 286 8.06 -58.02 -22.31
CA SER A 286 9.09 -58.97 -22.73
C SER A 286 10.37 -58.29 -23.25
N GLN A 287 10.21 -57.22 -24.04
CA GLN A 287 11.32 -56.45 -24.60
C GLN A 287 12.19 -55.76 -23.53
N TYR A 288 11.57 -55.28 -22.44
CA TYR A 288 12.29 -54.61 -21.34
C TYR A 288 12.94 -55.61 -20.39
N ASN A 289 12.28 -56.75 -20.16
CA ASN A 289 12.84 -57.85 -19.38
C ASN A 289 14.13 -58.40 -20.03
N GLN A 290 14.22 -58.41 -21.36
CA GLN A 290 15.45 -58.81 -22.04
C GLN A 290 16.61 -57.84 -21.77
N ALA A 291 16.36 -56.53 -21.70
CA ALA A 291 17.38 -55.52 -21.38
C ALA A 291 17.85 -55.63 -19.92
N LEU A 292 16.92 -55.85 -18.98
CA LEU A 292 17.24 -55.97 -17.56
C LEU A 292 17.93 -57.30 -17.19
N ASN A 293 17.76 -58.34 -18.00
CA ASN A 293 18.40 -59.65 -17.81
C ASN A 293 19.79 -59.77 -18.47
N GLN A 294 20.31 -58.70 -19.08
CA GLN A 294 21.71 -58.71 -19.56
C GLN A 294 22.67 -58.86 -18.37
N PRO A 295 23.77 -59.64 -18.50
CA PRO A 295 24.64 -59.96 -17.37
C PRO A 295 25.23 -58.72 -16.66
N ASP A 296 25.48 -57.66 -17.42
CA ASP A 296 26.02 -56.39 -16.91
C ASP A 296 25.05 -55.63 -15.99
N VAL A 297 23.74 -55.87 -16.15
CA VAL A 297 22.66 -55.23 -15.36
C VAL A 297 22.10 -56.20 -14.32
N ALA A 298 21.99 -57.49 -14.64
CA ALA A 298 21.41 -58.51 -13.77
C ALA A 298 22.18 -58.70 -12.45
N GLN A 299 23.49 -58.42 -12.42
CA GLN A 299 24.30 -58.41 -11.20
C GLN A 299 23.85 -57.38 -10.15
N TYR A 300 23.10 -56.38 -10.59
CA TYR A 300 22.61 -55.26 -9.79
C TYR A 300 21.12 -55.42 -9.44
N LYS A 301 20.55 -56.63 -9.57
CA LYS A 301 19.15 -56.89 -9.23
C LYS A 301 19.02 -57.37 -7.80
N LEU A 302 18.23 -56.68 -6.99
CA LEU A 302 17.93 -57.07 -5.62
C LEU A 302 16.57 -57.72 -5.45
N HIS A 303 16.46 -58.38 -4.30
CA HIS A 303 15.22 -58.90 -3.81
C HIS A 303 14.45 -57.83 -3.02
N LEU A 304 13.15 -57.70 -3.29
CA LEU A 304 12.29 -56.72 -2.62
C LEU A 304 12.24 -56.90 -1.09
N SER A 305 12.50 -58.13 -0.59
CA SER A 305 12.53 -58.41 0.85
C SER A 305 13.62 -57.66 1.60
N ASP A 306 14.68 -57.25 0.90
CA ASP A 306 15.90 -56.74 1.53
C ASP A 306 15.83 -55.21 1.70
N ILE A 307 14.75 -54.61 1.19
CA ILE A 307 14.50 -53.17 1.14
C ILE A 307 13.45 -52.78 2.17
N ARG A 308 13.79 -51.83 3.05
CA ARG A 308 12.85 -51.21 4.00
C ARG A 308 12.55 -49.77 3.61
N LYS A 309 11.28 -49.49 3.28
CA LYS A 309 10.82 -48.13 2.95
C LYS A 309 10.81 -47.25 4.20
N ARG A 310 11.27 -46.00 4.09
CA ARG A 310 11.28 -45.05 5.22
C ARG A 310 10.44 -43.81 4.98
N LYS A 311 10.60 -43.14 3.83
CA LYS A 311 9.92 -41.85 3.59
C LYS A 311 9.67 -41.60 2.11
N LEU A 312 8.53 -41.01 1.76
CA LEU A 312 8.31 -40.43 0.43
C LEU A 312 9.16 -39.17 0.27
N ILE A 313 9.96 -39.09 -0.80
CA ILE A 313 10.76 -37.90 -1.11
C ILE A 313 10.02 -37.03 -2.13
N THR A 314 9.68 -37.59 -3.29
CA THR A 314 8.97 -36.87 -4.36
C THR A 314 8.02 -37.81 -5.11
N ALA A 315 6.95 -37.27 -5.66
CA ALA A 315 6.05 -37.97 -6.56
C ALA A 315 5.72 -37.05 -7.74
N ASN A 316 5.84 -37.56 -8.96
CA ASN A 316 5.40 -36.87 -10.16
C ASN A 316 4.53 -37.80 -11.03
N SER A 317 4.13 -37.31 -12.20
CA SER A 317 3.24 -38.04 -13.11
C SER A 317 3.85 -39.32 -13.71
N ALA A 318 5.17 -39.54 -13.60
CA ALA A 318 5.87 -40.67 -14.21
C ALA A 318 6.49 -41.62 -13.16
N TYR A 319 7.06 -41.07 -12.07
CA TYR A 319 7.78 -41.80 -11.05
C TYR A 319 7.53 -41.26 -9.65
N THR A 320 7.63 -42.15 -8.68
CA THR A 320 7.60 -41.83 -7.26
C THR A 320 8.89 -42.28 -6.61
N THR A 321 9.60 -41.36 -5.96
CA THR A 321 10.87 -41.62 -5.30
C THR A 321 10.72 -41.70 -3.79
N TYR A 322 11.23 -42.78 -3.21
CA TYR A 322 11.22 -43.07 -1.79
C TYR A 322 12.63 -43.14 -1.22
N ALA A 323 12.83 -42.58 -0.03
CA ALA A 323 13.96 -42.89 0.82
C ALA A 323 13.71 -44.26 1.43
N ALA A 324 14.64 -45.17 1.20
CA ALA A 324 14.62 -46.52 1.71
C ALA A 324 15.96 -46.86 2.36
N GLN A 325 15.98 -48.00 3.04
CA GLN A 325 17.17 -48.57 3.63
C GLN A 325 17.30 -50.00 3.11
N HIS A 326 18.39 -50.27 2.41
CA HIS A 326 18.78 -51.62 2.04
C HIS A 326 19.88 -52.05 3.02
N GLN A 327 19.59 -53.04 3.86
CA GLN A 327 20.43 -53.45 4.99
C GLN A 327 20.82 -52.27 5.92
N ILE A 328 22.01 -51.69 5.76
CA ILE A 328 22.57 -50.62 6.61
C ILE A 328 22.76 -49.30 5.83
N THR A 329 22.56 -49.31 4.51
CA THR A 329 22.74 -48.13 3.65
C THR A 329 21.41 -47.46 3.33
N ASN A 330 21.35 -46.14 3.45
CA ASN A 330 20.22 -45.35 2.96
C ASN A 330 20.33 -45.25 1.44
N VAL A 331 19.25 -45.57 0.75
CA VAL A 331 19.15 -45.59 -0.72
C VAL A 331 17.86 -44.92 -1.17
N ASP A 332 17.88 -44.33 -2.35
CA ASP A 332 16.68 -43.76 -2.97
C ASP A 332 16.12 -44.75 -4.00
N ILE A 333 14.82 -45.03 -3.92
CA ILE A 333 14.13 -45.99 -4.78
C ILE A 333 13.12 -45.24 -5.62
N LYS A 334 13.26 -45.37 -6.94
CA LYS A 334 12.36 -44.78 -7.93
C LYS A 334 11.41 -45.86 -8.45
N VAL A 335 10.10 -45.65 -8.25
CA VAL A 335 9.04 -46.58 -8.64
C VAL A 335 8.22 -45.96 -9.76
N LEU A 336 8.00 -46.70 -10.84
CA LEU A 336 7.15 -46.27 -11.95
C LEU A 336 5.71 -46.09 -11.46
N THR A 337 5.10 -44.96 -11.81
CA THR A 337 3.69 -44.69 -11.47
C THR A 337 2.84 -45.10 -12.66
N ALA A 338 1.94 -46.06 -12.47
CA ALA A 338 1.06 -46.55 -13.54
C ALA A 338 0.11 -45.43 -13.99
N CYS A 339 0.08 -45.15 -15.30
CA CYS A 339 -0.87 -44.22 -15.89
C CYS A 339 -2.08 -44.98 -16.42
N ASN A 340 -3.20 -44.27 -16.56
CA ASN A 340 -4.42 -44.82 -17.15
C ASN A 340 -4.21 -45.24 -18.62
N ALA A 341 -3.40 -44.49 -19.39
CA ALA A 341 -3.01 -44.86 -20.75
C ALA A 341 -1.79 -45.82 -20.75
N THR A 342 -1.90 -46.93 -21.49
CA THR A 342 -0.84 -47.93 -21.63
C THR A 342 0.38 -47.43 -22.39
N GLU A 343 0.18 -46.62 -23.44
CA GLU A 343 1.27 -46.06 -24.26
C GLU A 343 2.19 -45.13 -23.44
N ASP A 344 1.60 -44.27 -22.60
CA ASP A 344 2.37 -43.38 -21.72
C ASP A 344 3.14 -44.15 -20.65
N THR A 345 2.54 -45.23 -20.12
CA THR A 345 3.21 -46.10 -19.14
C THR A 345 4.39 -46.84 -19.77
N LEU A 346 4.27 -47.29 -21.03
CA LEU A 346 5.35 -47.94 -21.77
C LEU A 346 6.50 -46.97 -22.13
N LEU A 347 6.18 -45.72 -22.46
CA LEU A 347 7.19 -44.67 -22.69
C LEU A 347 8.01 -44.41 -21.43
N HIS A 348 7.35 -44.18 -20.29
CA HIS A 348 8.04 -43.98 -19.02
C HIS A 348 8.83 -45.21 -18.56
N LEU A 349 8.32 -46.42 -18.82
CA LEU A 349 9.05 -47.67 -18.56
C LEU A 349 10.31 -47.77 -19.42
N ARG A 350 10.24 -47.43 -20.71
CA ARG A 350 11.40 -47.42 -21.61
C ARG A 350 12.49 -46.49 -21.11
N ASP A 351 12.13 -45.27 -20.72
CA ASP A 351 13.08 -44.26 -20.27
C ASP A 351 13.73 -44.67 -18.94
N LEU A 352 12.96 -45.27 -18.02
CA LEU A 352 13.50 -45.80 -16.76
C LEU A 352 14.47 -46.96 -16.98
N VAL A 353 14.14 -47.91 -17.86
CA VAL A 353 15.02 -49.04 -18.19
C VAL A 353 16.31 -48.55 -18.87
N HIS A 354 16.21 -47.52 -19.72
CA HIS A 354 17.38 -46.89 -20.32
C HIS A 354 18.28 -46.22 -19.28
N GLU A 355 17.70 -45.48 -18.34
CA GLU A 355 18.41 -44.85 -17.22
C GLU A 355 19.16 -45.88 -16.37
N ILE A 356 18.50 -46.99 -15.98
CA ILE A 356 19.11 -48.09 -15.22
C ILE A 356 20.29 -48.70 -16.01
N THR A 357 20.11 -48.98 -17.30
CA THR A 357 21.14 -49.60 -18.13
C THR A 357 22.36 -48.69 -18.31
N MET A 358 22.15 -47.37 -18.43
CA MET A 358 23.22 -46.37 -18.51
C MET A 358 23.99 -46.27 -17.18
N LEU A 359 23.27 -46.20 -16.05
CA LEU A 359 23.88 -46.10 -14.72
C LEU A 359 24.68 -47.35 -14.35
N ALA A 360 24.20 -48.55 -14.74
CA ALA A 360 24.93 -49.80 -14.53
C ALA A 360 26.29 -49.84 -15.23
N ARG A 361 26.45 -49.14 -16.37
CA ARG A 361 27.70 -49.09 -17.14
C ARG A 361 28.73 -48.07 -16.63
N LEU A 362 28.32 -47.08 -15.84
CA LEU A 362 29.15 -45.92 -15.46
C LEU A 362 30.07 -46.16 -14.24
N ASN A 363 29.87 -47.24 -13.48
CA ASN A 363 30.72 -47.73 -12.37
C ASN A 363 31.39 -46.60 -11.52
N HIS A 364 30.57 -45.76 -10.88
CA HIS A 364 30.98 -44.51 -10.21
C HIS A 364 30.93 -44.62 -8.67
N PRO A 365 31.87 -44.02 -7.91
CA PRO A 365 32.00 -44.20 -6.45
C PRO A 365 30.81 -43.69 -5.60
N ASN A 366 30.05 -42.71 -6.09
CA ASN A 366 28.81 -42.24 -5.45
C ASN A 366 27.53 -42.94 -5.96
N ILE A 367 27.69 -43.86 -6.93
CA ILE A 367 26.64 -44.75 -7.37
C ILE A 367 26.89 -46.05 -6.62
N VAL A 368 26.26 -46.19 -5.44
CA VAL A 368 26.12 -47.51 -4.81
C VAL A 368 25.50 -48.40 -5.88
N SER A 369 26.09 -49.58 -6.08
CA SER A 369 25.59 -50.63 -6.99
C SER A 369 24.07 -50.53 -7.10
N LEU A 370 23.57 -50.39 -8.33
CA LEU A 370 22.13 -50.45 -8.58
C LEU A 370 21.57 -51.65 -7.83
N ILE A 371 20.38 -51.40 -7.29
CA ILE A 371 19.57 -52.37 -6.60
C ILE A 371 18.46 -52.83 -7.54
#